data_AF-A0A6M3JSF8-F1
#
_entry.id   AF-A0A6M3JSF8-F1
#
_cell.length_a   1.000
_cell.length_b   1.000
_cell.length_c   1.000
_cell.angle_alpha   90.00
_cell.angle_beta   90.00
_cell.angle_gamma   90.00
#
_symmetry.space_group_name_H-M   'P 1'
#
loop_
_entity.id
_entity.type
_entity.pdbx_description
1 polymer ?
#
loop_
_entity_poly.entity_id
_entity_poly.type
_entity_poly.pdbx_seq_one_letter_code
_entity_poly.pdbx_strand_id
1 'polypeptide(L)'
;RNRSLNPLSERGIMKIIKFKECNTVYAENQPEYLPLPSHKTGDGVVTSCWGFSLKERLIVLFTGRVFLQTLTFNNPLQPLKMSVVNPVSDNKSVESTASGNRLKP
;
A
#
# COMPACT_ATOMS: atom_id res chain seq x y z
N ARG A 1 -14.39 1.24 -24.44
CA ARG A 1 -13.44 0.33 -23.74
C ARG A 1 -12.78 1.14 -22.63
N ASN A 2 -13.39 1.16 -21.44
CA ASN A 2 -13.05 2.07 -20.35
C ASN A 2 -11.73 1.67 -19.71
N ARG A 3 -10.68 2.45 -19.95
CA ARG A 3 -9.40 2.38 -19.24
C ARG A 3 -9.45 3.41 -18.11
N SER A 4 -10.20 3.09 -17.05
CA SER A 4 -10.23 3.89 -15.82
C SER A 4 -9.83 2.99 -14.67
N LEU A 5 -8.53 2.97 -14.36
CA LEU A 5 -7.97 2.71 -13.02
C LEU A 5 -6.55 3.30 -13.01
N ASN A 6 -6.43 4.51 -12.46
CA ASN A 6 -5.25 5.16 -11.87
C ASN A 6 -3.84 4.73 -12.36
N PRO A 7 -3.10 5.61 -13.09
CA PRO A 7 -1.72 5.36 -13.50
C PRO A 7 -0.70 5.27 -12.35
N LEU A 8 -1.13 5.50 -11.10
CA LEU A 8 -0.33 5.30 -9.88
C LEU A 8 -0.35 3.83 -9.39
N SER A 9 -1.13 2.94 -10.01
CA SER A 9 -1.30 1.54 -9.59
C SER A 9 -0.30 0.56 -10.20
N GLU A 10 0.53 0.98 -11.17
CA GLU A 10 1.37 0.06 -11.95
C GLU A 10 2.86 0.06 -11.58
N ARG A 11 3.32 0.94 -10.68
CA ARG A 11 4.74 1.01 -10.29
C ARG A 11 4.92 0.73 -8.79
N GLY A 12 5.45 -0.46 -8.48
CA GLY A 12 6.04 -0.78 -7.17
C GLY A 12 5.09 -1.12 -6.02
N ILE A 13 3.78 -1.29 -6.29
CA ILE A 13 2.81 -1.71 -5.27
C ILE A 13 2.69 -3.23 -5.27
N MET A 14 3.06 -3.84 -4.14
CA MET A 14 2.96 -5.29 -3.95
C MET A 14 1.51 -5.75 -3.92
N LYS A 15 1.27 -7.00 -4.30
CA LYS A 15 -0.07 -7.59 -4.30
C LYS A 15 -0.35 -8.31 -2.99
N ILE A 16 -1.55 -8.14 -2.46
CA ILE A 16 -2.00 -8.91 -1.31
C ILE A 16 -2.26 -10.36 -1.76
N ILE A 17 -1.76 -11.34 -0.99
CA ILE A 17 -1.94 -12.77 -1.25
C ILE A 17 -2.74 -13.38 -0.09
N LYS A 18 -3.80 -14.11 -0.43
CA LYS A 18 -4.51 -14.96 0.53
C LYS A 18 -3.69 -16.23 0.79
N PHE A 19 -3.50 -16.58 2.05
CA PHE A 19 -2.80 -17.79 2.49
C PHE A 19 -3.76 -18.69 3.30
N LYS A 20 -3.36 -19.95 3.51
CA LYS A 20 -4.25 -21.01 4.03
C LYS A 20 -4.79 -20.67 5.42
N GLU A 21 -3.98 -20.03 6.24
CA GLU A 21 -4.26 -19.73 7.64
C GLU A 21 -5.09 -18.45 7.83
N CYS A 22 -5.49 -17.74 6.78
CA CYS A 22 -6.32 -16.54 6.92
C CYS A 22 -7.65 -16.85 7.63
N ASN A 23 -7.97 -16.09 8.68
CA ASN A 23 -9.21 -16.21 9.46
C ASN A 23 -10.05 -14.93 9.46
N THR A 24 -9.55 -13.82 8.90
CA THR A 24 -10.24 -12.54 8.82
C THR A 24 -9.88 -11.79 7.55
N VAL A 25 -10.74 -10.87 7.13
CA VAL A 25 -10.50 -9.96 6.00
C VAL A 25 -10.77 -8.54 6.47
N TYR A 26 -9.73 -7.71 6.53
CA TYR A 26 -9.90 -6.29 6.85
C TYR A 26 -10.40 -5.52 5.63
N ALA A 27 -11.19 -4.47 5.88
CA ALA A 27 -11.70 -3.55 4.87
C ALA A 27 -12.55 -4.19 3.75
N GLU A 28 -13.16 -5.36 3.99
CA GLU A 28 -13.97 -6.09 2.98
C GLU A 28 -15.12 -5.25 2.40
N ASN A 29 -15.75 -4.42 3.23
CA ASN A 29 -16.91 -3.59 2.85
C ASN A 29 -16.56 -2.10 2.68
N GLN A 30 -15.28 -1.76 2.56
CA GLN A 30 -14.83 -0.37 2.40
C GLN A 30 -14.34 -0.15 0.96
N PRO A 31 -15.10 0.56 0.11
CA PRO A 31 -14.76 0.71 -1.31
C PRO A 31 -13.48 1.51 -1.55
N GLU A 32 -13.03 2.29 -0.56
CA GLU A 32 -11.80 3.08 -0.61
C GLU A 32 -10.53 2.21 -0.47
N TYR A 33 -10.65 1.01 0.12
CA TYR A 33 -9.52 0.15 0.44
C TYR A 33 -9.60 -1.19 -0.29
N LEU A 34 -8.43 -1.79 -0.50
CA LEU A 34 -8.35 -3.17 -0.96
C LEU A 34 -8.58 -4.10 0.24
N PRO A 35 -9.42 -5.14 0.10
CA PRO A 35 -9.58 -6.14 1.15
C PRO A 35 -8.24 -6.79 1.49
N LEU A 36 -7.94 -6.87 2.78
CA LEU A 36 -6.68 -7.41 3.31
C LEU A 36 -6.95 -8.74 4.05
N PRO A 37 -6.96 -9.88 3.35
CA PRO A 37 -6.97 -11.19 3.98
C PRO A 37 -5.78 -11.34 4.93
N SER A 38 -6.08 -11.70 6.18
CA SER A 38 -5.11 -11.76 7.25
C SER A 38 -5.42 -12.94 8.20
N HIS A 39 -4.41 -13.33 8.96
CA HIS A 39 -4.58 -14.14 10.16
C HIS A 39 -4.42 -13.26 11.39
N LYS A 40 -5.45 -13.22 12.23
CA LYS A 40 -5.44 -12.50 13.51
C LYS A 40 -5.43 -13.51 14.66
N THR A 41 -4.46 -13.40 15.58
CA THR A 41 -4.43 -14.21 16.81
C THR A 41 -5.33 -13.61 17.90
N GLY A 42 -5.63 -14.39 18.94
CA GLY A 42 -6.41 -13.91 20.10
C GLY A 42 -5.78 -12.71 20.80
N ASP A 43 -4.45 -12.64 20.80
CA ASP A 43 -3.68 -11.54 21.42
C ASP A 43 -3.52 -10.32 20.50
N GLY A 44 -4.18 -10.31 19.34
CA GLY A 44 -4.22 -9.16 18.44
C GLY A 44 -3.07 -9.06 17.44
N VAL A 45 -2.23 -10.09 17.28
CA VAL A 45 -1.21 -10.12 16.23
C VAL A 45 -1.87 -10.32 14.88
N VAL A 46 -1.60 -9.41 13.94
CA VAL A 46 -2.13 -9.46 12.56
C VAL A 46 -1.01 -9.84 11.60
N THR A 47 -1.20 -10.95 10.88
CA THR A 47 -0.29 -11.43 9.83
C THR A 47 -0.97 -11.29 8.47
N SER A 48 -0.31 -10.61 7.54
CA SER A 48 -0.72 -10.48 6.14
C SER A 48 0.42 -10.91 5.20
N CYS A 49 0.08 -11.44 4.03
CA CYS A 49 1.06 -11.90 3.04
C CYS A 49 1.06 -11.01 1.81
N TRP A 50 2.27 -10.66 1.34
CA TRP A 50 2.48 -9.76 0.21
C TRP A 50 3.33 -10.45 -0.86
N GLY A 51 2.80 -10.46 -2.07
CA GLY A 51 3.40 -11.03 -3.25
C GLY A 51 4.22 -10.03 -4.03
N PHE A 52 5.44 -10.44 -4.36
CA PHE A 52 6.30 -9.72 -5.30
C PHE A 52 6.15 -10.27 -6.72
N SER A 53 6.04 -9.37 -7.70
CA SER A 53 6.32 -9.65 -9.11
C SER A 53 7.80 -9.95 -9.34
N LEU A 54 8.14 -10.51 -10.51
CA LEU A 54 9.55 -10.81 -10.86
C LEU A 54 10.45 -9.56 -10.80
N LYS A 55 9.96 -8.41 -11.27
CA LYS A 55 10.70 -7.14 -11.21
C LYS A 55 10.96 -6.71 -9.77
N GLU A 56 9.94 -6.81 -8.91
CA GLU A 56 10.05 -6.44 -7.49
C GLU A 56 10.98 -7.39 -6.74
N ARG A 57 10.97 -8.69 -7.07
CA ARG A 57 11.92 -9.67 -6.51
C ARG A 57 13.36 -9.28 -6.84
N LEU A 58 13.64 -8.85 -8.06
CA LEU A 58 14.98 -8.38 -8.44
C LEU A 58 15.36 -7.12 -7.65
N ILE A 59 14.46 -6.15 -7.52
CA ILE A 59 14.72 -4.94 -6.73
C ILE A 59 15.03 -5.31 -5.27
N VAL A 60 14.23 -6.17 -4.65
CA VAL A 60 14.46 -6.62 -3.27
C VAL A 60 15.77 -7.42 -3.17
N LEU A 61 16.10 -8.25 -4.16
CA LEU A 61 17.35 -9.00 -4.19
C LEU A 61 18.57 -8.09 -4.18
N PHE A 62 18.56 -7.00 -4.96
CA PHE A 62 19.70 -6.07 -5.05
C PHE A 62 19.71 -5.01 -3.95
N THR A 63 18.56 -4.58 -3.44
CA THR A 63 18.47 -3.51 -2.44
C THR A 63 18.32 -4.00 -1.01
N GLY A 64 17.81 -5.22 -0.81
CA GLY A 64 17.48 -5.78 0.50
C GLY A 64 16.38 -5.04 1.25
N ARG A 65 15.57 -4.23 0.57
CA ARG A 65 14.66 -3.27 1.22
C ARG A 65 13.21 -3.49 0.82
N VAL A 66 12.34 -3.31 1.82
CA VAL A 66 10.89 -3.25 1.68
C VAL A 66 10.39 -2.11 2.56
N PHE A 67 9.46 -1.32 2.03
CA PHE A 67 8.84 -0.20 2.74
C PHE A 67 7.40 -0.56 3.12
N LEU A 68 7.07 -0.39 4.41
CA LEU A 68 5.72 -0.41 4.93
C LEU A 68 5.29 1.02 5.26
N GLN A 69 4.16 1.45 4.70
CA GLN A 69 3.48 2.68 5.09
C GLN A 69 2.18 2.35 5.79
N THR A 70 1.95 2.99 6.92
CA THR A 70 0.73 2.86 7.71
C THR A 70 0.02 4.21 7.77
N LEU A 71 -1.20 4.29 7.27
CA LEU A 71 -2.04 5.49 7.38
C LEU A 71 -2.64 5.51 8.78
N THR A 72 -2.05 6.30 9.66
CA THR A 72 -2.47 6.28 11.06
C THR A 72 -3.72 7.13 11.31
N PHE A 73 -4.00 8.17 10.50
CA PHE A 73 -5.08 9.15 10.73
C PHE A 73 -5.19 9.62 12.20
N ASN A 74 -4.10 9.57 12.96
CA ASN A 74 -4.07 9.75 14.42
C ASN A 74 -5.01 8.82 15.24
N ASN A 75 -5.37 7.65 14.69
CA ASN A 75 -6.30 6.66 15.23
C ASN A 75 -5.70 5.23 15.15
N PRO A 76 -6.25 4.25 15.91
CA PRO A 76 -5.64 2.93 16.06
C PRO A 76 -5.84 1.95 14.89
N LEU A 77 -6.80 2.18 13.97
CA LEU A 77 -7.01 1.27 12.83
C LEU A 77 -6.33 1.83 11.58
N GLN A 78 -5.26 1.17 11.13
CA GLN A 78 -4.33 1.76 10.15
C GLN A 78 -4.31 0.96 8.85
N PRO A 79 -4.72 1.56 7.73
CA PRO A 79 -4.48 1.00 6.40
C PRO A 79 -2.99 0.78 6.16
N LEU A 80 -2.65 -0.34 5.52
CA LEU A 80 -1.28 -0.75 5.22
C LEU A 80 -1.01 -0.65 3.72
N LYS A 81 0.16 -0.12 3.35
CA LYS A 81 0.67 -0.09 1.99
C LYS A 81 2.11 -0.59 1.96
N MET A 82 2.40 -1.56 1.11
CA MET A 82 3.71 -2.15 0.94
C MET A 82 4.31 -1.78 -0.42
N SER A 83 5.59 -1.37 -0.43
CA SER A 83 6.32 -0.99 -1.65
C SER A 83 7.78 -1.46 -1.62
N VAL A 84 8.35 -1.76 -2.79
CA VAL A 84 9.80 -2.01 -2.95
C VAL A 84 10.58 -0.76 -3.38
N VAL A 85 9.87 0.31 -3.76
CA VAL A 85 10.42 1.64 -4.04
C VAL A 85 10.09 2.56 -2.88
N ASN A 86 11.02 3.45 -2.51
CA ASN A 86 10.81 4.39 -1.42
C ASN A 86 9.61 5.31 -1.73
N PRO A 87 8.48 5.17 -1.01
CA PRO A 87 7.29 5.93 -1.32
C PRO A 87 7.37 7.40 -0.88
N VAL A 88 8.34 7.76 -0.03
CA VAL A 88 8.57 9.14 0.42
C VAL A 88 9.22 9.99 -0.67
N SER A 89 10.14 9.41 -1.46
CA SER A 89 10.78 10.13 -2.56
C SER A 89 9.83 10.37 -3.73
N ASP A 90 8.87 9.47 -3.96
CA ASP A 90 7.88 9.62 -5.03
C ASP A 90 6.87 10.74 -4.71
N ASN A 91 6.48 10.91 -3.44
CA ASN A 91 5.54 11.93 -3.00
C ASN A 91 6.04 13.39 -3.19
N LYS A 92 7.37 13.61 -3.29
CA LYS A 92 7.93 14.95 -3.53
C LYS A 92 7.53 15.55 -4.89
N SER A 93 7.16 14.71 -5.86
CA SER A 93 6.71 15.18 -7.18
C SER A 93 5.29 15.74 -7.18
N VAL A 94 4.50 15.47 -6.13
CA VAL A 94 3.09 15.90 -6.02
C VAL A 94 2.96 17.19 -5.20
N GLU A 95 3.80 17.41 -4.20
CA GLU A 95 3.79 18.65 -3.41
C GLU A 95 4.28 19.88 -4.18
N SER A 96 5.18 19.73 -5.17
CA SER A 96 5.67 20.86 -5.97
C SER A 96 4.60 21.44 -6.91
N THR A 97 3.56 20.69 -7.26
CA THR A 97 2.47 21.13 -8.14
C THR A 97 1.30 21.76 -7.35
N ALA A 98 1.19 21.48 -6.05
CA ALA A 98 0.11 22.01 -5.20
C ALA A 98 0.36 23.45 -4.70
N SER A 99 1.60 23.96 -4.79
CA SER A 99 1.96 25.32 -4.35
C SER A 99 1.85 26.40 -5.45
N GLY A 100 1.12 26.12 -6.54
CA GLY A 100 0.99 27.04 -7.69
C GLY A 100 -0.25 27.95 -7.71
N ASN A 101 -1.33 27.58 -7.01
CA ASN A 101 -2.59 28.35 -7.04
C ASN A 101 -2.98 28.87 -5.65
N ARG A 102 -2.26 29.89 -5.18
CA ARG A 102 -2.81 30.83 -4.20
C ARG A 102 -3.25 32.08 -4.98
N LEU A 103 -4.56 32.19 -5.21
CA LEU A 103 -5.18 33.42 -5.70
C LEU A 103 -4.74 34.58 -4.79
N LYS A 104 -4.19 35.63 -5.41
CA LYS A 104 -3.95 36.93 -4.79
C LYS A 104 -5.29 37.57 -4.40
N PRO A 105 -5.28 38.47 -3.38
CA PRO A 105 -6.48 38.93 -2.67
C PRO A 105 -7.52 39.60 -3.55
#